data_AF-A0A947C175-F1
#
_entry.id   AF-A0A947C175-F1
#
_cell.length_a   1.000
_cell.length_b   1.000
_cell.length_c   1.000
_cell.angle_alpha   90.00
_cell.angle_beta   90.00
_cell.angle_gamma   90.00
#
_symmetry.space_group_name_H-M   'P 1'
#
loop_
_entity.id
_entity.type
_entity.pdbx_description
1 polymer ?
#
loop_
_entity_poly.entity_id
_entity_poly.type
_entity_poly.pdbx_seq_one_letter_code
_entity_poly.pdbx_strand_id
1 'polypeptide(L)'
;MQRSSHWALLVAFGLLFGVGMGADTGMASARSPSALERSMGDIQWGWSPKQVYRHLKKKIEASYREPISKTTDAIEEDRLRHKMAEETREIRDSYLEFDGTPSAYDSGYLKGEFTHKNGESLLRVRTKNTQDFFFFINERLWKRYRAFDASVFEGASFADFGGALQQRYGKAKTKSGVPTPGAPSTQWLEWKEPRILGRAVDNNEFYGFYCLVLEDPKTVAQLGKLRKNKTDEAAATAGLVEMVEEQSGEDQNADIADRITGEIRRHDRPEVVDQK
;
A
#
# COMPACT_ATOMS: atom_id res chain seq x y z
N MET A 1 -14.39 41.83 2.03
CA MET A 1 -13.81 41.28 3.28
C MET A 1 -14.17 39.80 3.34
N GLN A 2 -13.25 38.95 2.86
CA GLN A 2 -13.40 37.48 2.91
C GLN A 2 -13.17 37.01 4.35
N ARG A 3 -14.10 36.21 4.88
CA ARG A 3 -13.90 35.44 6.12
C ARG A 3 -13.47 34.03 5.72
N SER A 4 -12.22 33.70 6.00
CA SER A 4 -11.67 32.36 5.88
C SER A 4 -12.27 31.46 6.96
N SER A 5 -13.02 30.44 6.54
CA SER A 5 -13.43 29.34 7.40
C SER A 5 -12.37 28.25 7.36
N HIS A 6 -11.52 28.18 8.38
CA HIS A 6 -10.65 27.03 8.63
C HIS A 6 -11.51 25.89 9.19
N TRP A 7 -11.86 24.91 8.34
CA TRP A 7 -12.38 23.63 8.80
C TRP A 7 -11.22 22.80 9.36
N ALA A 8 -11.26 22.52 10.66
CA ALA A 8 -10.33 21.62 11.32
C ALA A 8 -10.73 20.17 11.03
N LEU A 9 -10.02 19.52 10.12
CA LEU A 9 -10.18 18.10 9.81
C LEU A 9 -9.40 17.28 10.84
N LEU A 10 -10.08 16.82 11.89
CA LEU A 10 -9.53 15.87 12.86
C LEU A 10 -9.58 14.45 12.27
N VAL A 11 -8.56 14.08 11.51
CA VAL A 11 -8.39 12.68 11.07
C VAL A 11 -7.91 11.85 12.26
N ALA A 12 -8.85 11.13 12.87
CA ALA A 12 -8.59 10.22 13.98
C ALA A 12 -7.83 8.98 13.48
N PHE A 13 -6.50 9.07 13.46
CA PHE A 13 -5.66 7.89 13.34
C PHE A 13 -5.71 7.10 14.65
N GLY A 14 -6.45 5.99 14.65
CA GLY A 14 -6.59 5.09 15.79
C GLY A 14 -5.25 4.75 16.46
N LEU A 15 -5.10 5.22 17.69
CA LEU A 15 -4.07 4.84 18.65
C LEU A 15 -4.48 3.51 19.27
N LEU A 16 -3.81 2.42 18.92
CA LEU A 16 -3.82 1.20 19.72
C LEU A 16 -2.65 1.29 20.70
N PHE A 17 -2.98 1.57 21.96
CA PHE A 17 -2.06 1.41 23.08
C PHE A 17 -1.93 -0.08 23.42
N GLY A 18 -0.78 -0.67 23.12
CA GLY A 18 -0.35 -1.93 23.72
C GLY A 18 0.48 -1.63 24.97
N VAL A 19 -0.08 -1.86 26.15
CA VAL A 19 0.71 -1.95 27.39
C VAL A 19 1.25 -3.38 27.45
N GLY A 20 2.54 -3.53 27.15
CA GLY A 20 3.28 -4.79 27.33
C GLY A 20 4.39 -4.61 28.36
N MET A 21 4.24 -5.27 29.51
CA MET A 21 5.28 -5.47 30.51
C MET A 21 6.41 -6.36 29.93
N GLY A 22 7.65 -6.04 30.33
CA GLY A 22 8.89 -6.36 29.64
C GLY A 22 9.43 -7.80 29.70
N ALA A 23 10.46 -8.02 28.87
CA ALA A 23 11.69 -8.71 29.25
C ALA A 23 12.81 -8.28 28.29
N ASP A 24 13.95 -7.96 28.89
CA ASP A 24 15.15 -7.33 28.33
C ASP A 24 15.94 -8.29 27.42
N THR A 25 16.47 -7.80 26.29
CA THR A 25 17.73 -8.28 25.67
C THR A 25 18.11 -7.37 24.50
N GLY A 26 19.22 -6.64 24.68
CA GLY A 26 20.00 -6.07 23.58
C GLY A 26 19.98 -4.55 23.55
N MET A 27 21.15 -3.95 23.84
CA MET A 27 21.42 -2.51 23.78
C MET A 27 20.79 -1.83 22.56
N ALA A 28 19.62 -1.22 22.78
CA ALA A 28 19.01 -0.23 21.91
C ALA A 28 19.18 1.12 22.61
N SER A 29 19.65 2.12 21.86
CA SER A 29 19.84 3.51 22.30
C SER A 29 18.75 3.95 23.30
N ALA A 30 19.18 4.51 24.44
CA ALA A 30 18.36 4.98 25.57
C ALA A 30 17.36 6.12 25.24
N ARG A 31 17.06 6.33 23.96
CA ARG A 31 16.09 7.31 23.48
C ARG A 31 14.74 6.66 23.26
N SER A 32 13.71 7.25 23.86
CA SER A 32 12.30 6.91 23.61
C SER A 32 12.01 6.84 22.11
N PRO A 33 11.19 5.88 21.64
CA PRO A 33 10.84 5.77 20.23
C PRO A 33 10.28 7.08 19.68
N SER A 34 10.55 7.40 18.41
CA SER A 34 9.92 8.52 17.71
C SER A 34 8.45 8.21 17.41
N ALA A 35 7.69 9.22 16.98
CA ALA A 35 6.31 9.00 16.54
C ALA A 35 6.23 8.09 15.32
N LEU A 36 7.21 8.17 14.41
CA LEU A 36 7.29 7.32 13.23
C LEU A 36 7.60 5.87 13.63
N GLU A 37 8.55 5.65 14.54
CA GLU A 37 8.88 4.32 15.07
C GLU A 37 7.67 3.70 15.78
N ARG A 38 6.95 4.46 16.61
CA ARG A 38 5.71 3.97 17.26
C ARG A 38 4.61 3.58 16.26
N SER A 39 4.61 4.15 15.05
CA SER A 39 3.60 3.82 14.03
C SER A 39 3.75 2.40 13.47
N MET A 40 4.92 1.77 13.65
CA MET A 40 5.11 0.32 13.38
C MET A 40 4.27 -0.56 14.31
N GLY A 41 3.84 -0.04 15.47
CA GLY A 41 3.23 -0.82 16.53
C GLY A 41 4.25 -1.74 17.17
N ASP A 42 3.81 -2.93 17.58
CA ASP A 42 4.69 -3.91 18.24
C ASP A 42 5.47 -4.80 17.26
N ILE A 43 5.29 -4.57 15.95
CA ILE A 43 6.05 -5.27 14.90
C ILE A 43 7.45 -4.68 14.84
N GLN A 44 8.46 -5.55 14.81
CA GLN A 44 9.86 -5.15 14.76
C GLN A 44 10.51 -5.54 13.43
N TRP A 45 11.48 -4.73 13.00
CA TRP A 45 12.35 -5.07 11.88
C TRP A 45 13.08 -6.39 12.13
N GLY A 46 13.29 -7.15 11.07
CA GLY A 46 13.96 -8.45 11.13
C GLY A 46 13.10 -9.63 11.54
N TRP A 47 11.83 -9.41 11.94
CA TRP A 47 10.87 -10.50 12.16
C TRP A 47 10.63 -11.32 10.90
N SER A 48 10.46 -12.63 11.07
CA SER A 48 10.10 -13.52 9.96
C SER A 48 8.62 -13.40 9.57
N PRO A 49 8.25 -13.87 8.35
CA PRO A 49 6.86 -13.90 7.93
C PRO A 49 5.96 -14.59 8.95
N LYS A 50 6.43 -15.69 9.55
CA LYS A 50 5.72 -16.44 10.60
C LYS A 50 5.54 -15.63 11.89
N GLN A 51 6.53 -14.84 12.28
CA GLN A 51 6.44 -13.98 13.47
C GLN A 51 5.43 -12.85 13.24
N VAL A 52 5.51 -12.18 12.08
CA VAL A 52 4.56 -11.12 11.68
C VAL A 52 3.13 -11.68 11.62
N TYR A 53 2.92 -12.79 10.92
CA TYR A 53 1.62 -13.47 10.85
C TYR A 53 1.07 -13.81 12.24
N ARG A 54 1.89 -14.42 13.12
CA ARG A 54 1.46 -14.77 14.48
C ARG A 54 1.02 -13.54 15.27
N HIS A 55 1.74 -12.43 15.14
CA HIS A 55 1.38 -11.20 15.81
C HIS A 55 0.06 -10.62 15.27
N LEU A 56 -0.10 -10.58 13.95
CA LEU A 56 -1.33 -10.11 13.30
C LEU A 56 -2.54 -10.97 13.68
N LYS A 57 -2.38 -12.30 13.65
CA LYS A 57 -3.39 -13.26 14.09
C LYS A 57 -3.86 -12.97 15.53
N LYS A 58 -2.91 -12.81 16.47
CA LYS A 58 -3.24 -12.48 17.86
C LYS A 58 -4.03 -11.19 17.98
N LYS A 59 -3.71 -10.18 17.16
CA LYS A 59 -4.41 -8.90 17.15
C LYS A 59 -5.86 -9.04 16.67
N ILE A 60 -6.10 -9.84 15.63
CA ILE A 60 -7.46 -10.15 15.17
C ILE A 60 -8.22 -10.93 16.24
N GLU A 61 -7.63 -12.00 16.78
CA GLU A 61 -8.27 -12.78 17.85
C GLU A 61 -8.64 -11.91 19.06
N ALA A 62 -7.79 -10.93 19.41
CA ALA A 62 -8.07 -9.98 20.46
C ALA A 62 -9.26 -9.05 20.13
N SER A 63 -9.41 -8.58 18.88
CA SER A 63 -10.53 -7.70 18.50
C SER A 63 -11.88 -8.43 18.49
N TYR A 64 -11.89 -9.74 18.32
CA TYR A 64 -13.12 -10.55 18.33
C TYR A 64 -13.50 -11.05 19.73
N ARG A 65 -12.58 -11.04 20.71
CA ARG A 65 -12.81 -11.56 22.06
C ARG A 65 -13.99 -10.89 22.76
N GLU A 66 -14.03 -9.56 22.74
CA GLU A 66 -15.09 -8.80 23.41
C GLU A 66 -16.46 -8.99 22.73
N PRO A 67 -16.61 -8.81 21.39
CA PRO A 67 -17.88 -9.10 20.70
C PRO A 67 -18.41 -10.51 20.96
N ILE A 68 -17.56 -11.53 20.91
CA ILE A 68 -17.93 -12.92 21.21
C ILE A 68 -18.44 -13.04 22.65
N SER A 69 -17.72 -12.49 23.62
CA SER A 69 -18.09 -12.59 25.05
C SER A 69 -19.41 -11.89 25.42
N LYS A 70 -19.82 -10.89 24.65
CA LYS A 70 -21.05 -10.12 24.87
C LYS A 70 -22.26 -10.72 24.16
N THR A 71 -22.03 -11.66 23.25
CA THR A 71 -23.10 -12.24 22.44
C THR A 71 -23.70 -13.42 23.19
N THR A 72 -25.02 -13.40 23.41
CA THR A 72 -25.77 -14.51 24.02
C THR A 72 -26.47 -15.39 22.99
N ASP A 73 -26.47 -14.98 21.72
CA ASP A 73 -27.03 -15.72 20.59
C ASP A 73 -25.96 -16.64 19.99
N ALA A 74 -26.21 -17.95 20.00
CA ALA A 74 -25.29 -18.95 19.47
C ALA A 74 -25.02 -18.78 17.97
N ILE A 75 -25.97 -18.27 17.19
CA ILE A 75 -25.80 -18.06 15.74
C ILE A 75 -24.83 -16.89 15.50
N GLU A 76 -25.00 -15.78 16.19
CA GLU A 76 -24.11 -14.63 16.06
C GLU A 76 -22.72 -14.93 16.64
N GLU A 77 -22.61 -15.74 17.70
CA GLU A 77 -21.32 -16.22 18.20
C GLU A 77 -20.56 -17.02 17.12
N ASP A 78 -21.23 -18.00 16.48
CA ASP A 78 -20.64 -18.81 15.41
C ASP A 78 -20.23 -17.94 14.22
N ARG A 79 -21.08 -16.99 13.82
CA ARG A 79 -20.77 -16.02 12.76
C ARG A 79 -19.51 -15.21 13.06
N LEU A 80 -19.36 -14.71 14.28
CA LEU A 80 -18.18 -13.95 14.71
C LEU A 80 -16.91 -14.83 14.69
N ARG A 81 -17.02 -16.08 15.16
CA ARG A 81 -15.90 -17.04 15.13
C ARG A 81 -15.51 -17.41 13.71
N HIS A 82 -16.48 -17.61 12.83
CA HIS A 82 -16.25 -17.88 11.41
C HIS A 82 -15.52 -16.72 10.75
N LYS A 83 -16.00 -15.49 10.96
CA LYS A 83 -15.37 -14.28 10.41
C LYS A 83 -13.94 -14.08 10.91
N MET A 84 -13.69 -14.32 12.21
CA MET A 84 -12.34 -14.30 12.77
C MET A 84 -11.43 -15.35 12.09
N ALA A 85 -11.92 -16.57 11.88
CA ALA A 85 -11.18 -17.63 11.20
C ALA A 85 -10.92 -17.28 9.72
N GLU A 86 -11.87 -16.65 9.05
CA GLU A 86 -11.74 -16.19 7.68
C GLU A 86 -10.67 -15.09 7.55
N GLU A 87 -10.73 -14.03 8.37
CA GLU A 87 -9.74 -12.95 8.34
C GLU A 87 -8.32 -13.46 8.63
N THR A 88 -8.17 -14.39 9.58
CA THR A 88 -6.86 -14.99 9.87
C THR A 88 -6.35 -15.88 8.74
N ARG A 89 -7.25 -16.62 8.06
CA ARG A 89 -6.93 -17.41 6.88
C ARG A 89 -6.53 -16.52 5.70
N GLU A 90 -7.25 -15.45 5.44
CA GLU A 90 -6.93 -14.51 4.35
C GLU A 90 -5.53 -13.92 4.48
N ILE A 91 -5.10 -13.56 5.69
CA ILE A 91 -3.73 -13.08 5.90
C ILE A 91 -2.73 -14.18 5.57
N ARG A 92 -2.94 -15.39 6.08
CA ARG A 92 -2.04 -16.53 5.82
C ARG A 92 -1.92 -16.79 4.32
N ASP A 93 -3.05 -16.84 3.64
CA ASP A 93 -3.14 -17.19 2.22
C ASP A 93 -2.67 -16.03 1.31
N SER A 94 -2.47 -14.83 1.87
CA SER A 94 -1.90 -13.69 1.16
C SER A 94 -0.37 -13.70 1.05
N TYR A 95 0.31 -14.64 1.72
CA TYR A 95 1.75 -14.77 1.63
C TYR A 95 2.17 -15.18 0.22
N LEU A 96 3.15 -14.46 -0.34
CA LEU A 96 3.67 -14.68 -1.68
C LEU A 96 5.19 -14.52 -1.69
N GLU A 97 5.88 -15.42 -2.38
CA GLU A 97 7.32 -15.30 -2.64
C GLU A 97 7.55 -14.79 -4.06
N PHE A 98 8.51 -13.89 -4.22
CA PHE A 98 8.92 -13.38 -5.54
C PHE A 98 10.04 -14.27 -6.09
N ASP A 99 9.71 -15.50 -6.45
CA ASP A 99 10.67 -16.53 -6.94
C ASP A 99 10.92 -16.47 -8.47
N GLY A 100 10.20 -15.58 -9.16
CA GLY A 100 10.24 -15.43 -10.62
C GLY A 100 8.93 -15.84 -11.29
N THR A 101 8.00 -16.44 -10.56
CA THR A 101 6.63 -16.65 -11.01
C THR A 101 5.93 -15.30 -11.15
N PRO A 102 5.24 -15.03 -12.29
CA PRO A 102 4.46 -13.82 -12.45
C PRO A 102 3.41 -13.67 -11.34
N SER A 103 3.32 -12.47 -10.78
CA SER A 103 2.41 -12.12 -9.70
C SER A 103 1.54 -10.93 -10.07
N ALA A 104 0.40 -10.79 -9.39
CA ALA A 104 -0.46 -9.62 -9.55
C ALA A 104 0.25 -8.30 -9.20
N TYR A 105 1.35 -8.35 -8.43
CA TYR A 105 2.11 -7.18 -8.01
C TYR A 105 3.19 -6.75 -9.01
N ASP A 106 3.42 -7.53 -10.07
CA ASP A 106 4.38 -7.20 -11.13
C ASP A 106 3.87 -6.04 -12.00
N SER A 107 2.59 -5.68 -11.81
CA SER A 107 1.91 -4.53 -12.37
C SER A 107 1.35 -3.64 -11.27
N GLY A 108 1.18 -2.35 -11.55
CA GLY A 108 0.59 -1.39 -10.61
C GLY A 108 1.60 -0.68 -9.70
N TYR A 109 1.09 -0.12 -8.59
CA TYR A 109 1.82 0.77 -7.68
C TYR A 109 2.88 0.11 -6.79
N LEU A 110 2.87 -1.22 -6.66
CA LEU A 110 3.92 -1.96 -5.95
C LEU A 110 5.05 -2.41 -6.88
N LYS A 111 4.89 -2.23 -8.19
CA LYS A 111 5.96 -2.51 -9.16
C LYS A 111 7.18 -1.68 -8.80
N GLY A 112 8.35 -2.33 -8.75
CA GLY A 112 9.61 -1.70 -8.35
C GLY A 112 9.88 -1.65 -6.84
N GLU A 113 8.89 -1.93 -6.00
CA GLU A 113 9.09 -2.04 -4.55
C GLU A 113 9.80 -3.34 -4.14
N PHE A 114 9.76 -4.34 -5.01
CA PHE A 114 10.34 -5.67 -4.84
C PHE A 114 11.13 -6.11 -6.10
N THR A 115 11.80 -7.25 -6.00
CA THR A 115 12.56 -7.91 -7.07
C THR A 115 12.40 -9.42 -6.98
N HIS A 116 12.35 -10.08 -8.13
CA HIS A 116 12.28 -11.54 -8.18
C HIS A 116 13.63 -12.21 -7.93
N LYS A 117 13.60 -13.47 -7.48
CA LYS A 117 14.76 -14.35 -7.29
C LYS A 117 15.82 -13.78 -6.33
N ASN A 118 15.42 -12.92 -5.40
CA ASN A 118 16.31 -12.31 -4.40
C ASN A 118 15.90 -12.64 -2.96
N GLY A 119 15.14 -13.73 -2.77
CA GLY A 119 14.62 -14.11 -1.45
C GLY A 119 13.64 -13.10 -0.88
N GLU A 120 12.96 -12.34 -1.75
CA GLU A 120 11.94 -11.40 -1.33
C GLU A 120 10.56 -12.07 -1.27
N SER A 121 9.78 -11.69 -0.29
CA SER A 121 8.41 -12.15 -0.13
C SER A 121 7.52 -11.05 0.47
N LEU A 122 6.21 -11.27 0.40
CA LEU A 122 5.19 -10.32 0.76
C LEU A 122 4.13 -11.00 1.62
N LEU A 123 3.62 -10.30 2.63
CA LEU A 123 2.41 -10.64 3.37
C LEU A 123 1.47 -9.44 3.35
N ARG A 124 0.20 -9.64 3.01
CA ARG A 124 -0.79 -8.57 2.90
C ARG A 124 -1.83 -8.67 4.02
N VAL A 125 -2.24 -7.52 4.53
CA VAL A 125 -3.36 -7.40 5.48
C VAL A 125 -4.29 -6.31 4.98
N ARG A 126 -5.55 -6.65 4.78
CA ARG A 126 -6.58 -5.68 4.42
C ARG A 126 -7.41 -5.34 5.65
N THR A 127 -7.66 -4.07 5.87
CA THR A 127 -8.67 -3.57 6.79
C THR A 127 -9.75 -2.84 5.99
N LYS A 128 -10.77 -2.30 6.67
CA LYS A 128 -11.82 -1.52 6.02
C LYS A 128 -11.27 -0.32 5.21
N ASN A 129 -10.22 0.32 5.73
CA ASN A 129 -9.76 1.63 5.25
C ASN A 129 -8.29 1.63 4.80
N THR A 130 -7.57 0.53 5.04
CA THR A 130 -6.14 0.43 4.73
C THR A 130 -5.78 -0.92 4.18
N GLN A 131 -4.74 -0.94 3.36
CA GLN A 131 -4.07 -2.16 2.94
C GLN A 131 -2.60 -2.08 3.35
N ASP A 132 -2.20 -2.95 4.26
CA ASP A 132 -0.83 -3.07 4.75
C ASP A 132 -0.14 -4.21 4.00
N PHE A 133 1.07 -3.94 3.53
CA PHE A 133 1.95 -4.90 2.89
C PHE A 133 3.25 -4.95 3.68
N PHE A 134 3.63 -6.15 4.08
CA PHE A 134 4.87 -6.44 4.79
C PHE A 134 5.81 -7.12 3.82
N PHE A 135 6.92 -6.47 3.51
CA PHE A 135 7.94 -6.98 2.61
C PHE A 135 9.09 -7.57 3.42
N PHE A 136 9.49 -8.76 3.00
CA PHE A 136 10.57 -9.52 3.59
C PHE A 136 11.69 -9.67 2.54
N ILE A 137 12.92 -9.75 3.02
CA ILE A 137 14.08 -10.15 2.21
C ILE A 137 14.91 -11.10 3.05
N ASN A 138 15.22 -12.28 2.50
CA ASN A 138 15.85 -13.38 3.25
C ASN A 138 15.11 -13.68 4.56
N GLU A 139 13.78 -13.83 4.47
CA GLU A 139 12.87 -14.08 5.61
C GLU A 139 12.88 -13.01 6.71
N ARG A 140 13.31 -11.78 6.43
CA ARG A 140 13.36 -10.69 7.42
C ARG A 140 12.56 -9.49 6.97
N LEU A 141 11.65 -9.05 7.83
CA LEU A 141 10.85 -7.85 7.61
C LEU A 141 11.77 -6.63 7.51
N TRP A 142 11.67 -5.91 6.40
CA TRP A 142 12.48 -4.71 6.17
C TRP A 142 11.69 -3.53 5.65
N LYS A 143 10.48 -3.77 5.12
CA LYS A 143 9.60 -2.72 4.63
C LYS A 143 8.15 -3.00 4.99
N ARG A 144 7.45 -1.96 5.39
CA ARG A 144 6.00 -1.93 5.52
C ARG A 144 5.46 -0.84 4.62
N TYR A 145 4.59 -1.21 3.70
CA TYR A 145 3.91 -0.29 2.81
C TYR A 145 2.44 -0.26 3.20
N ARG A 146 1.93 0.91 3.58
CA ARG A 146 0.53 1.10 3.97
C ARG A 146 -0.14 2.01 2.97
N ALA A 147 -1.13 1.48 2.25
CA ALA A 147 -2.03 2.24 1.40
C ALA A 147 -3.27 2.64 2.20
N PHE A 148 -3.64 3.92 2.14
CA PHE A 148 -4.84 4.50 2.74
C PHE A 148 -5.82 4.84 1.63
N ASP A 149 -7.01 4.26 1.69
CA ASP A 149 -8.06 4.53 0.71
C ASP A 149 -8.40 6.04 0.69
N ALA A 150 -8.41 6.66 -0.49
CA ALA A 150 -8.65 8.09 -0.64
C ALA A 150 -10.06 8.50 -0.17
N SER A 151 -11.03 7.57 -0.21
CA SER A 151 -12.39 7.83 0.29
C SER A 151 -12.43 8.18 1.77
N VAL A 152 -11.43 7.73 2.54
CA VAL A 152 -11.29 8.07 3.97
C VAL A 152 -11.01 9.57 4.16
N PHE A 153 -10.53 10.25 3.12
CA PHE A 153 -10.14 11.64 3.18
C PHE A 153 -11.11 12.58 2.46
N GLU A 154 -12.30 12.12 2.04
CA GLU A 154 -13.38 12.97 1.46
C GLU A 154 -12.92 13.98 0.39
N GLY A 155 -11.93 13.62 -0.43
CA GLY A 155 -11.37 14.52 -1.46
C GLY A 155 -10.20 15.40 -1.01
N ALA A 156 -9.61 15.16 0.16
CA ALA A 156 -8.41 15.86 0.60
C ALA A 156 -7.25 15.61 -0.36
N SER A 157 -6.43 16.65 -0.56
CA SER A 157 -5.27 16.62 -1.44
C SER A 157 -4.08 15.89 -0.80
N PHE A 158 -3.06 15.56 -1.61
CA PHE A 158 -1.80 15.06 -1.09
C PHE A 158 -1.12 16.05 -0.14
N ALA A 159 -1.32 17.36 -0.33
CA ALA A 159 -0.81 18.38 0.58
C ALA A 159 -1.47 18.28 1.97
N ASP A 160 -2.77 18.00 2.04
CA ASP A 160 -3.50 17.81 3.29
C ASP A 160 -3.07 16.51 3.99
N PHE A 161 -2.96 15.42 3.23
CA PHE A 161 -2.43 14.15 3.73
C PHE A 161 -1.01 14.32 4.28
N GLY A 162 -0.14 14.95 3.49
CA GLY A 162 1.23 15.26 3.89
C GLY A 162 1.32 16.20 5.10
N GLY A 163 0.42 17.17 5.20
CA GLY A 163 0.28 18.05 6.35
C GLY A 163 -0.07 17.28 7.62
N ALA A 164 -1.05 16.37 7.55
CA ALA A 164 -1.45 15.52 8.66
C ALA A 164 -0.31 14.58 9.10
N LEU A 165 0.42 13.99 8.15
CA LEU A 165 1.60 13.16 8.47
C LEU A 165 2.70 13.98 9.15
N GLN A 166 2.97 15.19 8.67
CA GLN A 166 4.00 16.05 9.27
C GLN A 166 3.61 16.58 10.65
N GLN A 167 2.32 16.83 10.90
CA GLN A 167 1.82 17.16 12.23
C GLN A 167 2.05 15.99 13.21
N ARG A 168 1.90 14.75 12.74
CA ARG A 168 2.04 13.55 13.57
C ARG A 168 3.49 13.11 13.76
N TYR A 169 4.30 13.14 12.71
CA TYR A 169 5.64 12.56 12.67
C TYR A 169 6.76 13.60 12.68
N GLY A 170 6.42 14.89 12.61
CA GLY A 170 7.36 15.98 12.47
C GLY A 170 7.64 16.35 11.02
N LYS A 171 8.43 17.40 10.81
CA LYS A 171 8.71 17.95 9.47
C LYS A 171 9.42 16.93 8.58
N ALA A 172 8.88 16.73 7.38
CA ALA A 172 9.48 15.90 6.35
C ALA A 172 10.36 16.73 5.42
N LYS A 173 11.22 16.07 4.65
CA LYS A 173 11.90 16.66 3.49
C LYS A 173 11.12 16.29 2.23
N THR A 174 10.76 17.29 1.43
CA THR A 174 10.21 17.05 0.10
C THR A 174 11.33 16.62 -0.85
N LYS A 175 11.09 15.56 -1.60
CA LYS A 175 11.97 15.07 -2.66
C LYS A 175 11.20 14.91 -3.96
N SER A 176 11.91 15.00 -5.07
CA SER A 176 11.40 14.78 -6.41
C SER A 176 12.32 13.81 -7.15
N GLY A 177 11.76 12.94 -7.99
CA GLY A 177 12.50 11.96 -8.78
C GLY A 177 11.80 10.60 -8.80
N VAL A 178 12.55 9.54 -9.09
CA VAL A 178 12.02 8.17 -9.13
C VAL A 178 12.14 7.55 -7.72
N PRO A 179 11.02 7.30 -7.01
CA PRO A 179 11.06 6.81 -5.63
C PRO A 179 11.55 5.36 -5.55
N THR A 180 11.27 4.56 -6.58
CA THR A 180 11.72 3.18 -6.73
C THR A 180 11.97 2.87 -8.21
N PRO A 181 12.97 2.02 -8.54
CA PRO A 181 13.27 1.68 -9.92
C PRO A 181 12.02 1.19 -10.68
N GLY A 182 11.75 1.80 -11.85
CA GLY A 182 10.57 1.48 -12.67
C GLY A 182 9.28 2.24 -12.31
N ALA A 183 9.29 3.09 -11.27
CA ALA A 183 8.20 4.01 -10.98
C ALA A 183 8.35 5.34 -11.76
N PRO A 184 7.25 6.04 -12.07
CA PRO A 184 7.32 7.37 -12.66
C PRO A 184 7.99 8.36 -11.69
N SER A 185 8.61 9.40 -12.24
CA SER A 185 9.13 10.50 -11.42
C SER A 185 7.97 11.18 -10.71
N THR A 186 8.03 11.26 -9.38
CA THR A 186 7.01 11.88 -8.53
C THR A 186 7.65 12.69 -7.41
N GLN A 187 6.83 13.47 -6.70
CA GLN A 187 7.22 14.13 -5.47
C GLN A 187 6.77 13.29 -4.27
N TRP A 188 7.62 13.18 -3.26
CA TRP A 188 7.29 12.48 -2.02
C TRP A 188 7.84 13.20 -0.80
N LEU A 189 7.24 12.91 0.36
CA LEU A 189 7.73 13.37 1.65
C LEU A 189 8.60 12.29 2.27
N GLU A 190 9.75 12.67 2.82
CA GLU A 190 10.71 11.74 3.42
C GLU A 190 11.05 12.12 4.86
N TRP A 191 11.03 11.13 5.74
CA TRP A 191 11.58 11.18 7.09
C TRP A 191 12.78 10.25 7.16
N LYS A 192 13.92 10.77 7.62
CA LYS A 192 15.13 9.97 7.85
C LYS A 192 15.48 10.01 9.32
N GLU A 193 15.30 8.88 9.99
CA GLU A 193 15.69 8.69 11.38
C GLU A 193 16.64 7.49 11.51
N PRO A 194 17.44 7.40 12.59
CA PRO A 194 18.46 6.36 12.72
C PRO A 194 17.93 4.92 12.70
N ARG A 195 16.68 4.67 13.13
CA ARG A 195 16.09 3.32 13.17
C ARG A 195 14.90 3.13 12.23
N ILE A 196 14.49 4.17 11.50
CA ILE A 196 13.37 4.09 10.57
C ILE A 196 13.53 5.12 9.44
N LEU A 197 13.28 4.69 8.21
CA LEU A 197 13.05 5.58 7.09
C LEU A 197 11.55 5.62 6.83
N GLY A 198 11.02 6.82 6.59
CA GLY A 198 9.63 7.03 6.22
C GLY A 198 9.54 7.72 4.86
N ARG A 199 8.59 7.30 4.04
CA ARG A 199 8.30 7.87 2.73
C ARG A 199 6.80 7.96 2.54
N ALA A 200 6.27 9.11 2.16
CA ALA A 200 4.86 9.25 1.79
C ALA A 200 4.72 9.60 0.30
N VAL A 201 3.96 8.80 -0.43
CA VAL A 201 3.82 8.87 -1.89
C VAL A 201 2.36 9.11 -2.26
N ASP A 202 2.15 9.94 -3.28
CA ASP A 202 0.86 10.13 -3.91
C ASP A 202 0.63 9.07 -4.99
N ASN A 203 -0.40 8.25 -4.80
CA ASN A 203 -0.88 7.29 -5.79
C ASN A 203 -2.39 7.49 -6.06
N ASN A 204 -2.93 8.64 -5.67
CA ASN A 204 -4.36 8.89 -5.69
C ASN A 204 -4.91 9.04 -7.11
N GLU A 205 -4.20 9.76 -7.98
CA GLU A 205 -4.65 10.06 -9.34
C GLU A 205 -5.01 8.79 -10.14
N PHE A 206 -4.20 7.73 -10.02
CA PHE A 206 -4.39 6.49 -10.78
C PHE A 206 -4.99 5.34 -9.97
N TYR A 207 -4.73 5.29 -8.66
CA TYR A 207 -5.09 4.14 -7.84
C TYR A 207 -6.00 4.47 -6.65
N GLY A 208 -6.32 5.74 -6.41
CA GLY A 208 -7.27 6.14 -5.37
C GLY A 208 -6.79 5.93 -3.94
N PHE A 209 -5.47 5.98 -3.68
CA PHE A 209 -4.95 5.92 -2.32
C PHE A 209 -3.68 6.76 -2.11
N TYR A 210 -3.44 7.14 -0.86
CA TYR A 210 -2.18 7.70 -0.40
C TYR A 210 -1.35 6.64 0.31
N CYS A 211 -0.02 6.71 0.22
CA CYS A 211 0.83 5.68 0.80
C CYS A 211 1.78 6.23 1.85
N LEU A 212 1.96 5.47 2.94
CA LEU A 212 3.06 5.62 3.88
C LEU A 212 3.90 4.35 3.87
N VAL A 213 5.17 4.49 3.49
CA VAL A 213 6.16 3.43 3.45
C VAL A 213 7.15 3.63 4.59
N LEU A 214 7.36 2.58 5.37
CA LEU A 214 8.33 2.54 6.46
C LEU A 214 9.37 1.47 6.13
N GLU A 215 10.65 1.77 6.30
CA GLU A 215 11.75 0.90 5.91
C GLU A 215 12.82 0.83 7.00
N ASP A 216 13.46 -0.32 7.14
CA ASP A 216 14.63 -0.52 7.99
C ASP A 216 15.87 0.10 7.32
N PRO A 217 16.49 1.16 7.89
CA PRO A 217 17.67 1.80 7.32
C PRO A 217 18.83 0.84 7.09
N LYS A 218 18.99 -0.18 7.96
CA LYS A 218 20.10 -1.14 7.86
C LYS A 218 19.96 -2.02 6.63
N THR A 219 18.76 -2.51 6.38
CA THR A 219 18.46 -3.33 5.19
C THR A 219 18.51 -2.49 3.93
N VAL A 220 17.95 -1.27 3.93
CA VAL A 220 17.99 -0.35 2.77
C VAL A 220 19.42 -0.09 2.32
N ALA A 221 20.35 0.15 3.25
CA ALA A 221 21.77 0.35 2.94
C ALA A 221 22.45 -0.87 2.27
N GLN A 222 21.86 -2.06 2.40
CA GLN A 222 22.39 -3.31 1.87
C GLN A 222 21.62 -3.83 0.64
N LEU A 223 20.52 -3.19 0.24
CA LEU A 223 19.66 -3.69 -0.86
C LEU A 223 20.42 -3.96 -2.15
N GLY A 224 21.39 -3.11 -2.52
CA GLY A 224 22.21 -3.34 -3.73
C GLY A 224 23.02 -4.64 -3.70
N LYS A 225 23.35 -5.17 -2.51
CA LYS A 225 24.03 -6.46 -2.33
C LYS A 225 23.04 -7.63 -2.24
N LEU A 226 21.86 -7.38 -1.68
CA LEU A 226 20.82 -8.40 -1.50
C LEU A 226 20.05 -8.67 -2.79
N ARG A 227 19.81 -7.63 -3.60
CA ARG A 227 19.13 -7.69 -4.89
C ARG A 227 20.12 -7.90 -6.04
N LYS A 228 20.66 -9.12 -6.13
CA LYS A 228 21.63 -9.48 -7.17
C LYS A 228 20.98 -9.53 -8.55
N ASN A 229 19.75 -10.04 -8.61
CA ASN A 229 18.93 -10.02 -9.81
C ASN A 229 18.27 -8.65 -9.89
N LYS A 230 18.67 -7.84 -10.86
CA LYS A 230 17.99 -6.58 -11.13
C LYS A 230 16.72 -6.89 -11.91
N THR A 231 15.66 -6.14 -11.64
CA THR A 231 14.48 -6.15 -12.52
C THR A 231 14.96 -5.76 -13.91
N ASP A 232 14.77 -6.62 -14.91
CA ASP A 232 15.18 -6.33 -16.28
C ASP A 232 14.45 -5.08 -16.76
N GLU A 233 15.17 -3.94 -16.85
CA GLU A 233 14.72 -2.76 -17.58
C GLU A 233 14.40 -3.13 -19.06
N ALA A 234 15.00 -4.21 -19.57
CA ALA A 234 14.86 -4.68 -20.94
C ALA A 234 13.47 -5.23 -21.30
N ALA A 235 12.64 -5.63 -20.33
CA ALA A 235 11.29 -6.13 -20.64
C ALA A 235 10.27 -5.00 -20.85
N ALA A 236 10.57 -3.76 -20.42
CA ALA A 236 9.68 -2.61 -20.61
C ALA A 236 9.78 -2.00 -22.02
N THR A 237 10.87 -2.23 -22.75
CA THR A 237 11.07 -1.75 -24.12
C THR A 237 10.79 -2.80 -25.20
N ALA A 238 10.85 -4.10 -24.88
CA ALA A 238 10.56 -5.16 -25.85
C ALA A 238 9.05 -5.43 -26.04
N GLY A 239 8.23 -5.29 -24.98
CA GLY A 239 6.80 -5.66 -25.04
C GLY A 239 5.86 -4.67 -25.76
N LEU A 240 6.30 -3.45 -26.06
CA LEU A 240 5.48 -2.41 -26.69
C LEU A 240 5.91 -2.06 -28.13
N VAL A 241 7.11 -2.47 -28.56
CA VAL A 241 7.66 -2.16 -29.90
C VAL A 241 7.71 -3.39 -30.80
N GLU A 242 7.70 -4.61 -30.25
CA GLU A 242 7.74 -5.86 -31.04
C GLU A 242 6.34 -6.38 -31.45
N MET A 243 5.26 -5.70 -31.03
CA MET A 243 3.88 -6.03 -31.45
C MET A 243 3.37 -5.18 -32.65
N VAL A 244 4.21 -4.32 -33.23
CA VAL A 244 3.82 -3.44 -34.37
C VAL A 244 4.37 -3.91 -35.72
N GLU A 245 5.28 -4.89 -35.73
CA GLU A 245 5.83 -5.46 -36.97
C GLU A 245 5.50 -6.96 -37.12
N GLU A 246 4.23 -7.34 -37.05
CA GLU A 246 3.73 -8.54 -37.75
C GLU A 246 2.22 -8.65 -37.58
N GLN A 247 1.48 -8.09 -38.54
CA GLN A 247 0.33 -8.68 -39.23
C GLN A 247 -0.56 -7.58 -39.80
N SER A 248 -0.35 -7.33 -41.08
CA SER A 248 -1.34 -6.78 -41.99
C SER A 248 -2.55 -7.73 -42.08
N GLY A 249 -3.76 -7.22 -41.83
CA GLY A 249 -4.99 -7.83 -42.34
C GLY A 249 -6.15 -7.87 -41.34
N GLU A 250 -7.21 -7.14 -41.72
CA GLU A 250 -8.60 -7.22 -41.24
C GLU A 250 -8.96 -6.57 -39.89
N ASP A 251 -9.45 -5.34 -40.05
CA ASP A 251 -10.11 -4.49 -39.07
C ASP A 251 -11.47 -5.07 -38.66
N GLN A 252 -11.54 -5.64 -37.47
CA GLN A 252 -12.77 -5.80 -36.70
C GLN A 252 -12.47 -5.39 -35.28
N ASN A 253 -12.44 -4.09 -34.96
CA ASN A 253 -12.71 -3.55 -33.61
C ASN A 253 -12.82 -2.02 -33.66
N ALA A 254 -13.78 -1.49 -34.42
CA ALA A 254 -14.06 -0.05 -34.48
C ALA A 254 -14.88 0.49 -33.28
N ASP A 255 -15.17 -0.31 -32.23
CA ASP A 255 -16.13 0.06 -31.17
C ASP A 255 -15.56 0.06 -29.74
N ILE A 256 -14.25 0.21 -29.56
CA ILE A 256 -13.64 0.30 -28.21
C ILE A 256 -13.42 1.76 -27.77
N ALA A 257 -13.31 2.70 -28.72
CA ALA A 257 -13.01 4.10 -28.43
C ALA A 257 -14.21 4.90 -27.88
N ASP A 258 -15.45 4.50 -28.17
CA ASP A 258 -16.64 5.28 -27.77
C ASP A 258 -17.17 4.94 -26.36
N ARG A 259 -16.52 4.03 -25.62
CA ARG A 259 -16.95 3.61 -24.27
C ARG A 259 -16.14 4.23 -23.12
N ILE A 260 -15.12 5.04 -23.39
CA ILE A 260 -14.22 5.60 -22.35
C ILE A 260 -14.34 7.12 -22.19
N THR A 261 -15.00 7.83 -23.11
CA THR A 261 -15.21 9.28 -22.96
C THR A 261 -16.68 9.62 -23.21
N GLY A 262 -17.49 9.60 -22.14
CA GLY A 262 -18.91 9.97 -22.18
C GLY A 262 -19.14 11.45 -22.48
N GLU A 263 -18.91 11.88 -23.72
CA GLU A 263 -19.51 13.08 -24.29
C GLU A 263 -20.70 12.69 -25.18
N ILE A 264 -21.90 12.73 -24.61
CA ILE A 264 -23.13 12.73 -25.40
C ILE A 264 -23.23 14.10 -26.08
N ARG A 265 -22.81 14.19 -27.34
CA ARG A 265 -23.28 15.26 -28.23
C ARG A 265 -24.55 14.76 -28.91
N ARG A 266 -25.65 15.46 -28.63
CA ARG A 266 -26.95 15.28 -29.29
C ARG A 266 -26.75 15.35 -30.80
N HIS A 267 -27.20 14.31 -31.51
CA HIS A 267 -27.31 14.33 -32.95
C HIS A 267 -28.43 15.29 -33.35
N ASP A 268 -28.11 16.30 -34.17
CA ASP A 268 -29.11 16.94 -35.00
C ASP A 268 -29.63 15.92 -36.03
N ARG A 269 -30.96 15.87 -36.15
CA ARG A 269 -31.72 15.06 -37.12
C ARG A 269 -31.37 15.48 -38.56
N PRO A 270 -31.20 14.55 -39.51
CA PRO A 270 -31.39 14.88 -40.90
C PRO A 270 -32.88 14.98 -41.23
N GLU A 271 -33.22 16.00 -42.02
CA GLU A 271 -34.53 16.19 -42.65
C GLU A 271 -34.96 14.94 -43.43
N VAL A 272 -36.22 14.54 -43.21
CA VAL A 272 -36.93 13.63 -44.09
C VAL A 272 -37.25 14.41 -45.36
N VAL A 273 -36.52 14.16 -46.44
CA VAL A 273 -36.99 14.51 -47.77
C VAL A 273 -37.99 13.43 -48.19
N ASP A 274 -39.26 13.75 -47.98
CA ASP A 274 -40.36 12.98 -48.53
C ASP A 274 -40.89 13.70 -49.79
N GLN A 275 -41.01 12.91 -50.87
CA GLN A 275 -41.85 13.12 -52.06
C GLN A 275 -41.35 14.16 -53.09
N LYS A 276 -41.47 13.91 -54.41
CA LYS A 276 -42.57 13.25 -55.11
C LYS A 276 -42.17 12.85 -56.54
#